data_AF-A0A821RTW4-F1
#
_entry.id   AF-A0A821RTW4-F1
#
_cell.length_a   1.000
_cell.length_b   1.000
_cell.length_c   1.000
_cell.angle_alpha   90.00
_cell.angle_beta   90.00
_cell.angle_gamma   90.00
#
_symmetry.space_group_name_H-M   'P 1'
#
loop_
_entity.id
_entity.type
_entity.pdbx_description
1 polymer ?
#
loop_
_entity_poly.entity_id
_entity_poly.type
_entity_poly.pdbx_seq_one_letter_code
_entity_poly.pdbx_strand_id
1 'polypeptide(L)' 'KLWYLGGLTSWGYGCGDGGVYTRLSAFRTWVEGYVGALPTGSG' A
#
# COMPACT_ATOMS: atom_id res chain seq x y z
N LYS A 1 0.56 12.53 14.75
CA LYS A 1 1.29 12.33 13.48
C LYS A 1 0.60 11.21 12.72
N LEU A 2 0.15 11.45 11.49
CA LEU A 2 -0.46 10.43 10.62
C LEU A 2 0.63 9.82 9.73
N TRP A 3 0.58 8.49 9.56
CA TRP A 3 1.45 7.75 8.65
C TRP A 3 0.58 7.01 7.63
N TYR A 4 1.04 6.96 6.39
CA TYR A 4 0.35 6.27 5.31
C TYR A 4 1.23 5.15 4.77
N LEU A 5 0.61 4.03 4.43
CA LEU A 5 1.29 2.91 3.79
C LEU A 5 1.50 3.23 2.31
N GLY A 6 2.69 3.73 1.96
CA GLY A 6 3.01 4.14 0.58
C GLY A 6 3.28 2.97 -0.38
N GLY A 7 3.79 1.85 0.16
CA GLY A 7 4.08 0.66 -0.63
C GLY A 7 4.41 -0.58 0.19
N LEU A 8 4.45 -1.73 -0.48
CA LEU A 8 4.90 -3.01 0.06
C LEU A 8 6.21 -3.41 -0.61
N THR A 9 7.13 -4.02 0.13
CA THR A 9 8.38 -4.55 -0.46
C THR A 9 8.02 -5.58 -1.52
N SER A 10 8.54 -5.40 -2.73
CA SER A 10 8.30 -6.33 -3.84
C SER A 10 9.55 -7.18 -4.07
N TRP A 11 10.62 -6.58 -4.58
CA TRP A 11 11.87 -7.26 -4.88
C TRP A 11 13.04 -6.27 -4.91
N GLY A 12 14.26 -6.77 -5.12
CA GLY A 12 15.44 -5.96 -5.36
C GLY A 12 16.57 -6.83 -5.89
N TYR A 13 17.58 -6.21 -6.51
CA TYR A 13 18.83 -6.90 -6.82
C TYR A 13 19.77 -6.74 -5.62
N GLY A 14 20.11 -7.85 -4.98
CA GLY A 14 20.96 -7.83 -3.78
C GLY A 14 20.28 -7.12 -2.59
N CYS A 15 21.10 -6.50 -1.73
CA CYS A 15 20.64 -5.79 -0.55
C CYS A 15 21.39 -4.45 -0.42
N GLY A 16 20.68 -3.39 -0.04
CA GLY A 16 21.27 -2.06 0.17
C GLY A 16 21.39 -1.17 -1.07
N ASP A 17 20.99 -1.65 -2.26
CA ASP A 17 21.16 -0.93 -3.53
C ASP A 17 19.81 -0.62 -4.23
N GLY A 18 18.86 -0.14 -3.44
CA GLY A 18 17.51 0.21 -3.91
C GLY A 18 16.56 -0.99 -4.01
N GLY A 19 15.47 -0.94 -3.25
CA GLY A 19 14.38 -1.91 -3.35
C GLY A 19 13.27 -1.41 -4.27
N VAL A 20 12.64 -2.33 -4.98
CA VAL A 20 11.41 -2.08 -5.73
C VAL A 20 10.20 -2.37 -4.83
N TYR A 21 9.27 -1.42 -4.79
CA TYR A 21 8.09 -1.48 -3.95
C TYR A 21 6.82 -1.43 -4.79
N THR A 22 5.82 -2.19 -4.38
CA THR A 22 4.47 -2.11 -4.95
C THR A 22 3.83 -0.79 -4.55
N ARG A 23 3.38 0.00 -5.52
CA ARG A 23 2.71 1.28 -5.28
C ARG A 23 1.28 1.07 -4.79
N LEU A 24 1.05 1.18 -3.49
CA LEU A 24 -0.26 0.86 -2.90
C LEU A 24 -1.39 1.79 -3.32
N SER A 25 -1.10 3.06 -3.63
CA SER A 25 -2.12 4.00 -4.11
C SER A 25 -2.80 3.54 -5.41
N ALA A 26 -2.12 2.75 -6.24
CA ALA A 26 -2.68 2.22 -7.48
C ALA A 26 -3.65 1.04 -7.24
N PHE A 27 -3.57 0.37 -6.07
CA PHE A 27 -4.34 -0.84 -5.76
C PHE A 27 -5.46 -0.59 -4.74
N ARG A 28 -5.74 0.67 -4.39
CA ARG A 28 -6.74 1.01 -3.35
C ARG A 28 -8.11 0.40 -3.62
N THR A 29 -8.62 0.56 -4.84
CA THR A 29 -9.94 0.05 -5.26
C THR A 29 -10.00 -1.47 -5.27
N TRP A 30 -8.90 -2.12 -5.65
CA TRP A 30 -8.78 -3.57 -5.59
C TRP A 30 -8.90 -4.04 -4.15
N VAL A 31 -8.11 -3.49 -3.21
CA VAL A 31 -8.18 -3.86 -1.79
C VAL A 31 -9.57 -3.61 -1.20
N GLU A 32 -10.18 -2.46 -1.48
CA GLU A 32 -11.55 -2.12 -1.06
C GLU A 32 -12.58 -3.15 -1.56
N GLY A 33 -12.36 -3.73 -2.75
CA GLY A 33 -13.22 -4.80 -3.29
C GLY A 33 -13.12 -6.14 -2.54
N TYR A 34 -11.98 -6.44 -1.91
CA TYR A 34 -11.79 -7.70 -1.15
C TYR A 34 -12.11 -7.58 0.33
N VAL A 35 -11.78 -6.43 0.93
CA VAL A 35 -11.96 -6.20 2.38
C VAL A 35 -13.32 -5.53 2.66
N GLY A 36 -13.97 -4.99 1.62
CA GLY A 36 -15.08 -4.06 1.75
C GLY A 36 -14.57 -2.66 2.07
N ALA A 37 -15.37 -1.64 1.75
CA ALA A 37 -15.16 -0.32 2.34
C ALA A 37 -15.37 -0.46 3.85
N LEU A 38 -14.36 -0.10 4.65
CA LEU A 38 -14.60 0.15 6.07
C LEU A 38 -15.78 1.14 6.15
N PRO A 39 -16.71 0.99 7.11
CA PRO A 39 -17.71 2.02 7.35
C PRO A 39 -16.91 3.32 7.51
N THR A 40 -17.06 4.23 6.55
CA THR A 40 -16.43 5.54 6.61
C THR A 40 -17.04 6.19 7.83
N GLY A 41 -16.37 6.05 8.98
CA GLY A 41 -16.69 6.77 10.18
C GLY A 41 -16.78 8.23 9.77
N SER A 42 -17.99 8.76 9.90
CA SER A 42 -18.35 10.15 9.72
C SER A 42 -17.26 11.05 10.30
N GLY A 43 -16.57 11.74 9.41
CA GLY A 43 -15.76 12.94 9.68
C GLY A 43 -16.11 13.94 8.60
#